data_AF-A0A7W9GLZ4-F1
#
_entry.id   AF-A0A7W9GLZ4-F1
#
_cell.length_a   1.000
_cell.length_b   1.000
_cell.length_c   1.000
_cell.angle_alpha   90.00
_cell.angle_beta   90.00
_cell.angle_gamma   90.00
#
_symmetry.space_group_name_H-M   'P 1'
#
loop_
_entity.id
_entity.type
_entity.pdbx_description
1 polymer ?
#
loop_
_entity_poly.entity_id
_entity_poly.type
_entity_poly.pdbx_seq_one_letter_code
_entity_poly.pdbx_strand_id
1 'polypeptide(L)'
;MTGDFDDELRRRLGGLSADLDGVSLPGPSAARQRAARRTRHQVTGGVLAGVAAVAAGVAIISPPDLSTTPDPAPPASLSTPQTTDPATTTSAPAVSAALLTPEDLTEATAVDWQQSDEPGPAVACDPSGTVDTMSALTDRAQAGFASESGEVRQDLVRFVDGASAAGLRDELLGCLPERGADALPAVTDTVRLGGVGDEGWMVRYYADPDDDAATVATVAIVRSRDVVSVTVKTETTADTVGERALDMDVPVAAAERICDVLFGDTCVDEPFIEPMDGPVTTEGPTNAPTGDPTSDPTGDPTGDAEPEVLSLADDPFLTDDDVAAVGTATGFFRSPESTETTAHQAPCLEDLTAVGADTVEVLGYIHDLDASLAEWALQLPDADTAFRVVAAHTALPETCGEVGEDREQTVGDPVTLEVDGADDAIAWTVTSEPTADNAGSSGSFSGVGIARVSNIVVVVSFGAMDDPSGGDWPGVVTPLLATALERAVG
;
A
#
# COMPACT_ATOMS: atom_id res chain seq x y z
N MET A 1 -32.08 -35.98 28.04
CA MET A 1 -31.87 -34.90 29.03
C MET A 1 -31.68 -33.60 28.27
N THR A 2 -32.76 -33.05 27.69
CA THR A 2 -32.74 -31.82 26.88
C THR A 2 -33.86 -30.85 27.27
N GLY A 3 -34.68 -31.18 28.28
CA GLY A 3 -35.79 -30.33 28.72
C GLY A 3 -35.36 -29.16 29.61
N ASP A 4 -34.35 -29.34 30.46
CA ASP A 4 -33.99 -28.33 31.46
C ASP A 4 -33.38 -27.05 30.87
N PHE A 5 -32.71 -27.13 29.72
CA PHE A 5 -32.11 -25.95 29.09
C PHE A 5 -33.15 -25.07 28.39
N ASP A 6 -34.07 -25.68 27.65
CA ASP A 6 -35.14 -24.96 26.94
C ASP A 6 -36.13 -24.29 27.90
N ASP A 7 -36.39 -24.92 29.05
CA ASP A 7 -37.26 -24.36 30.09
C ASP A 7 -36.58 -23.20 30.83
N GLU A 8 -35.27 -23.28 31.11
CA GLU A 8 -34.49 -22.18 31.68
C GLU A 8 -34.38 -21.00 30.68
N LEU A 9 -34.20 -21.27 29.39
CA LEU A 9 -34.13 -20.23 28.35
C LEU A 9 -35.48 -19.52 28.19
N ARG A 10 -36.60 -20.27 28.13
CA ARG A 10 -37.96 -19.69 28.09
C ARG A 10 -38.25 -18.86 29.33
N ARG A 11 -37.79 -19.31 30.51
CA ARG A 11 -37.97 -18.58 31.77
C ARG A 11 -37.19 -17.27 31.80
N ARG A 12 -35.96 -17.25 31.27
CA ARG A 12 -35.15 -16.02 31.18
C ARG A 12 -35.69 -15.04 30.15
N LEU A 13 -36.12 -15.52 28.97
CA LEU A 13 -36.70 -14.68 27.93
C LEU A 13 -38.07 -14.09 28.33
N GLY A 14 -38.89 -14.87 29.03
CA GLY A 14 -40.16 -14.38 29.59
C GLY A 14 -39.97 -13.34 30.70
N GLY A 15 -38.90 -13.46 31.50
CA GLY A 15 -38.53 -12.44 32.50
C GLY A 15 -38.10 -11.12 31.85
N LEU A 16 -37.31 -11.18 30.77
CA LEU A 16 -36.86 -10.01 30.02
C LEU A 16 -38.00 -9.31 29.27
N SER A 17 -39.00 -10.05 28.76
CA SER A 17 -40.14 -9.40 28.10
C SER A 17 -41.08 -8.71 29.09
N ALA A 18 -41.23 -9.25 30.30
CA ALA A 18 -42.07 -8.66 31.35
C ALA A 18 -41.46 -7.36 31.93
N ASP A 19 -40.13 -7.23 31.95
CA ASP A 19 -39.45 -5.99 32.38
C ASP A 19 -39.48 -4.89 31.30
N LEU A 20 -39.81 -5.23 30.05
CA LEU A 20 -39.93 -4.27 28.94
C LEU A 20 -41.38 -3.80 28.70
N ASP A 21 -42.37 -4.51 29.24
CA ASP A 21 -43.78 -4.10 29.22
C ASP A 21 -44.04 -2.94 30.21
N GLY A 22 -43.63 -1.75 29.81
CA GLY A 22 -43.84 -0.52 30.58
C GLY A 22 -42.83 0.60 30.29
N VAL A 23 -41.71 0.26 29.63
CA VAL A 23 -40.69 1.24 29.24
C VAL A 23 -40.98 1.72 27.82
N SER A 24 -41.82 2.76 27.71
CA SER A 24 -41.95 3.51 26.46
C SER A 24 -40.62 4.23 26.21
N LEU A 25 -39.78 3.67 25.33
CA LEU A 25 -38.60 4.38 24.84
C LEU A 25 -39.08 5.68 24.18
N PRO A 26 -38.56 6.84 24.62
CA PRO A 26 -39.07 8.11 24.13
C PRO A 26 -38.66 8.27 22.66
N GLY A 27 -39.63 8.58 21.80
CA GLY A 27 -39.45 8.58 20.36
C GLY A 27 -38.38 9.56 19.84
N PRO A 28 -38.14 9.59 18.52
CA PRO A 28 -37.03 10.32 17.89
C PRO A 28 -36.94 11.81 18.26
N SER A 29 -38.04 12.44 18.66
CA SER A 29 -38.07 13.83 19.12
C SER A 29 -37.37 14.06 20.47
N ALA A 30 -37.35 13.06 21.36
CA ALA A 30 -36.65 13.13 22.64
C ALA A 30 -35.14 12.99 22.48
N ALA A 31 -34.68 12.21 21.50
CA ALA A 31 -33.27 12.14 21.12
C ALA A 31 -32.79 13.51 20.59
N ARG A 32 -33.59 14.18 19.74
CA ARG A 32 -33.29 15.54 19.25
C ARG A 32 -33.29 16.59 20.37
N GLN A 33 -34.18 16.46 21.36
CA GLN A 33 -34.19 17.36 22.52
C GLN A 33 -32.98 17.15 23.47
N ARG A 34 -32.43 15.93 23.58
CA ARG A 34 -31.19 15.70 24.34
C ARG A 34 -29.97 16.27 23.63
N ALA A 35 -29.89 16.12 22.30
CA ALA A 35 -28.83 16.74 21.50
C ALA A 35 -28.84 18.27 21.61
N ALA A 36 -30.03 18.90 21.53
CA ALA A 36 -30.18 20.34 21.68
C ALA A 36 -29.92 20.88 23.10
N ARG A 37 -29.97 20.03 24.14
CA ARG A 37 -29.64 20.44 25.52
C ARG A 37 -28.14 20.44 25.80
N ARG A 38 -27.32 19.62 25.12
CA ARG A 38 -25.86 19.65 25.29
C ARG A 38 -25.23 20.93 24.75
N THR A 39 -25.72 21.46 23.62
CA THR A 39 -25.18 22.67 23.00
C THR A 39 -25.45 23.96 23.78
N ARG A 40 -26.53 24.02 24.58
CA ARG A 40 -26.83 25.20 25.41
C ARG A 40 -26.04 25.29 26.72
N HIS A 41 -25.48 24.19 27.23
CA HIS A 41 -24.70 24.22 28.46
C HIS A 41 -23.19 24.45 28.23
N GLN A 42 -22.67 24.27 27.01
CA GLN A 42 -21.27 24.62 26.69
C GLN A 42 -21.06 26.12 26.46
N VAL A 43 -22.04 26.86 25.94
CA VAL A 43 -21.87 28.28 25.57
C VAL A 43 -22.02 29.25 26.76
N THR A 44 -22.54 28.81 27.91
CA THR A 44 -22.79 29.69 29.07
C THR A 44 -21.84 29.45 30.26
N GLY A 45 -20.94 28.46 30.20
CA GLY A 45 -20.06 28.11 31.32
C GLY A 45 -18.64 28.72 31.30
N GLY A 46 -18.16 29.21 30.15
CA GLY A 46 -16.73 29.48 29.93
C GLY A 46 -16.25 30.93 29.93
N VAL A 47 -16.99 31.90 30.49
CA VAL A 47 -16.63 33.34 30.39
C VAL A 47 -16.41 34.03 31.74
N LEU A 48 -16.44 33.32 32.87
CA LEU A 48 -16.33 33.95 34.21
C LEU A 48 -15.33 33.31 35.18
N ALA A 49 -14.18 32.84 34.68
CA ALA A 49 -13.03 32.53 35.54
C ALA A 49 -11.72 32.80 34.82
N GLY A 50 -10.95 33.80 35.27
CA GLY A 50 -9.52 33.87 34.93
C GLY A 50 -8.91 35.20 34.47
N VAL A 51 -9.38 36.37 34.92
CA VAL A 51 -8.54 37.57 34.95
C VAL A 51 -7.85 37.63 36.31
N ALA A 52 -6.54 37.35 36.39
CA ALA A 52 -5.54 37.97 37.30
C ALA A 52 -4.28 37.09 37.52
N ALA A 53 -3.22 37.30 36.73
CA ALA A 53 -1.79 36.97 36.98
C ALA A 53 -1.07 36.99 35.61
N VAL A 54 0.03 37.68 35.29
CA VAL A 54 1.07 38.47 35.98
C VAL A 54 1.55 39.51 34.95
N ALA A 55 1.50 40.79 35.32
CA ALA A 55 2.27 41.85 34.69
C ALA A 55 3.39 42.23 35.65
N ALA A 56 4.61 41.72 35.45
CA ALA A 56 5.84 42.27 36.04
C ALA A 56 7.09 41.58 35.46
N GLY A 57 7.97 42.37 34.83
CA GLY A 57 9.41 42.13 34.91
C GLY A 57 10.18 41.84 33.61
N VAL A 58 10.29 42.82 32.70
CA VAL A 58 11.46 42.89 31.79
C VAL A 58 12.28 44.12 32.18
N ALA A 59 13.29 43.88 33.01
CA ALA A 59 14.33 44.84 33.35
C ALA A 59 15.69 44.29 32.88
N ILE A 60 16.16 44.85 31.78
CA ILE A 60 17.55 45.24 31.45
C ILE A 60 18.65 44.55 32.28
N ILE A 61 19.43 43.67 31.64
CA ILE A 61 20.84 43.44 31.97
C ILE A 61 21.64 43.37 30.65
N SER A 62 22.37 44.45 30.37
CA SER A 62 23.50 44.46 29.43
C SER A 62 24.77 44.06 30.17
N PRO A 63 25.58 43.11 29.67
CA PRO A 63 26.96 42.98 30.13
C PRO A 63 27.90 43.97 29.41
N PRO A 64 28.91 44.51 30.11
CA PRO A 64 29.83 45.51 29.58
C PRO A 64 30.95 44.92 28.72
N ASP A 65 31.47 45.78 27.84
CA ASP A 65 32.68 45.62 27.04
C ASP A 65 33.87 45.11 27.87
N LEU A 66 34.48 44.02 27.40
CA LEU A 66 35.84 43.62 27.74
C LEU A 66 36.69 43.52 26.47
N SER A 67 37.90 44.03 26.64
CA SER A 67 38.80 44.56 25.64
C SER A 67 39.79 43.54 25.05
N THR A 68 40.38 43.96 23.93
CA THR A 68 41.67 43.56 23.33
C THR A 68 41.77 42.17 22.67
N THR A 69 41.53 42.14 21.36
CA THR A 69 42.06 41.11 20.45
C THR A 69 43.15 41.76 19.56
N PRO A 70 44.32 41.13 19.34
CA PRO A 70 45.37 41.69 18.49
C PRO A 70 44.94 41.79 17.02
N ASP A 71 45.48 42.78 16.33
CA ASP A 71 45.30 43.04 14.89
C ASP A 71 45.61 41.78 14.05
N PRO A 72 44.72 41.33 13.13
CA PRO A 72 44.98 40.15 12.32
C PRO A 72 46.13 40.41 11.35
N ALA A 73 47.04 39.43 11.24
CA ALA A 73 48.04 39.41 10.18
C ALA A 73 47.36 39.44 8.79
N PRO A 74 47.98 40.05 7.77
CA PRO A 74 47.42 40.10 6.42
C PRO A 74 47.19 38.69 5.87
N PRO A 75 46.11 38.44 5.10
CA PRO A 75 45.79 37.10 4.65
C PRO A 75 46.92 36.55 3.79
N ALA A 76 47.39 35.36 4.16
CA ALA A 76 48.17 34.53 3.26
C ALA A 76 47.33 34.25 2.01
N SER A 77 47.92 34.42 0.84
CA SER A 77 47.31 34.04 -0.45
C SER A 77 47.01 32.55 -0.45
N LEU A 78 45.80 32.19 -0.01
CA LEU A 78 45.22 30.88 -0.21
C LEU A 78 44.84 30.80 -1.69
N SER A 79 45.57 29.95 -2.43
CA SER A 79 45.14 29.46 -3.71
C SER A 79 43.70 28.99 -3.59
N THR A 80 42.83 29.58 -4.39
CA THR A 80 41.45 29.17 -4.58
C THR A 80 41.42 27.67 -4.85
N PRO A 81 40.76 26.84 -4.01
CA PRO A 81 40.36 25.52 -4.47
C PRO A 81 39.43 25.75 -5.66
N GLN A 82 39.68 25.04 -6.76
CA GLN A 82 38.76 25.00 -7.88
C GLN A 82 37.39 24.57 -7.32
N THR A 83 36.40 25.45 -7.45
CA THR A 83 34.99 25.07 -7.39
C THR A 83 34.83 23.91 -8.35
N THR A 84 34.71 22.71 -7.80
CA THR A 84 34.22 21.58 -8.56
C THR A 84 32.74 21.87 -8.69
N ASP A 85 32.27 22.08 -9.93
CA ASP A 85 30.84 22.22 -10.20
C ASP A 85 30.12 21.08 -9.47
N PRO A 86 29.01 21.36 -8.75
CA PRO A 86 28.17 20.30 -8.24
C PRO A 86 27.81 19.44 -9.44
N ALA A 87 28.21 18.16 -9.39
CA ALA A 87 27.83 17.18 -10.38
C ALA A 87 26.33 17.35 -10.62
N THR A 88 25.97 17.69 -11.85
CA THR A 88 24.59 17.68 -12.31
C THR A 88 24.07 16.30 -11.94
N THR A 89 23.26 16.21 -10.89
CA THR A 89 22.46 15.02 -10.62
C THR A 89 21.51 14.96 -11.80
N THR A 90 21.88 14.17 -12.82
CA THR A 90 21.02 13.87 -13.94
C THR A 90 19.77 13.25 -13.34
N SER A 91 18.69 14.03 -13.26
CA SER A 91 17.38 13.51 -12.88
C SER A 91 17.07 12.35 -13.80
N ALA A 92 16.57 11.25 -13.25
CA ALA A 92 16.07 10.14 -14.06
C ALA A 92 15.12 10.70 -15.14
N PRO A 93 15.17 10.20 -16.38
CA PRO A 93 14.24 10.63 -17.41
C PRO A 93 12.81 10.34 -16.96
N ALA A 94 11.92 11.31 -17.19
CA ALA A 94 10.49 11.17 -16.91
C ALA A 94 9.89 10.03 -17.74
N VAL A 95 9.02 9.20 -17.14
CA VAL A 95 8.43 8.05 -17.84
C VAL A 95 7.59 8.46 -19.05
N SER A 96 7.09 9.69 -19.07
CA SER A 96 6.37 10.25 -20.22
C SER A 96 7.17 10.26 -21.52
N ALA A 97 8.51 10.32 -21.45
CA ALA A 97 9.36 10.28 -22.64
C ALA A 97 9.33 8.90 -23.34
N ALA A 98 9.00 7.85 -22.57
CA ALA A 98 8.96 6.47 -23.03
C ALA A 98 7.56 6.00 -23.44
N LEU A 99 6.56 6.89 -23.46
CA LEU A 99 5.28 6.58 -24.07
C LEU A 99 5.47 6.20 -25.54
N LEU A 100 4.64 5.26 -25.99
CA LEU A 100 4.48 4.90 -27.38
C LEU A 100 4.18 6.15 -28.21
N THR A 101 4.57 6.08 -29.47
CA THR A 101 4.24 7.04 -30.51
C THR A 101 3.41 6.36 -31.60
N PRO A 102 2.67 7.13 -32.42
CA PRO A 102 2.00 6.58 -33.59
C PRO A 102 2.95 5.79 -34.51
N GLU A 103 4.20 6.24 -34.63
CA GLU A 103 5.23 5.59 -35.41
C GLU A 103 5.60 4.21 -34.84
N ASP A 104 5.79 4.09 -33.52
CA ASP A 104 6.09 2.80 -32.87
C ASP A 104 4.99 1.77 -33.15
N LEU A 105 3.72 2.18 -33.01
CA LEU A 105 2.57 1.30 -33.27
C LEU A 105 2.43 0.94 -34.76
N THR A 106 2.70 1.88 -35.66
CA THR A 106 2.60 1.66 -37.09
C THR A 106 3.68 0.69 -37.59
N GLU A 107 4.89 0.80 -37.07
CA GLU A 107 5.98 -0.14 -37.37
C GLU A 107 5.65 -1.54 -36.84
N ALA A 108 5.13 -1.64 -35.62
CA ALA A 108 4.81 -2.91 -34.98
C ALA A 108 3.63 -3.63 -35.64
N THR A 109 2.54 -2.91 -35.92
CA THR A 109 1.26 -3.53 -36.33
C THR A 109 0.97 -3.43 -37.84
N ALA A 110 1.76 -2.65 -38.58
CA ALA A 110 1.50 -2.27 -39.97
C ALA A 110 0.13 -1.59 -40.20
N VAL A 111 -0.46 -1.00 -39.15
CA VAL A 111 -1.70 -0.21 -39.18
C VAL A 111 -1.35 1.26 -38.94
N ASP A 112 -2.01 2.18 -39.65
CA ASP A 112 -1.82 3.62 -39.44
C ASP A 112 -2.54 4.06 -38.17
N TRP A 113 -1.79 4.30 -37.10
CA TRP A 113 -2.32 4.76 -35.82
C TRP A 113 -2.25 6.28 -35.71
N GLN A 114 -3.21 6.87 -35.01
CA GLN A 114 -3.20 8.29 -34.66
C GLN A 114 -3.28 8.44 -33.16
N GLN A 115 -2.51 9.40 -32.62
CA GLN A 115 -2.65 9.76 -31.22
C GLN A 115 -4.05 10.32 -30.97
N SER A 116 -4.69 9.83 -29.91
CA SER A 116 -5.99 10.28 -29.45
C SER A 116 -5.82 11.33 -28.36
N ASP A 117 -6.72 12.33 -28.35
CA ASP A 117 -6.85 13.27 -27.22
C ASP A 117 -7.56 12.62 -26.02
N GLU A 118 -8.24 11.49 -26.23
CA GLU A 118 -8.88 10.72 -25.17
C GLU A 118 -7.88 9.74 -24.53
N PRO A 119 -8.03 9.45 -23.22
CA PRO A 119 -7.13 8.56 -22.48
C PRO A 119 -7.09 7.11 -22.99
N GLY A 120 -7.89 6.75 -24.00
CA GLY A 120 -7.97 5.43 -24.60
C GLY A 120 -9.27 4.69 -24.25
N PRO A 121 -9.41 3.42 -24.69
CA PRO A 121 -10.67 2.70 -24.55
C PRO A 121 -11.04 2.46 -23.09
N ALA A 122 -12.34 2.59 -22.79
CA ALA A 122 -12.91 2.12 -21.54
C ALA A 122 -13.25 0.64 -21.65
N VAL A 123 -12.72 -0.18 -20.75
CA VAL A 123 -12.95 -1.63 -20.73
C VAL A 123 -13.58 -2.06 -19.40
N ALA A 124 -14.25 -3.22 -19.38
CA ALA A 124 -15.00 -3.67 -18.20
C ALA A 124 -14.10 -3.94 -16.99
N CYS A 125 -12.93 -4.55 -17.22
CA CYS A 125 -11.91 -4.78 -16.22
C CYS A 125 -10.65 -4.03 -16.60
N ASP A 126 -10.52 -2.85 -16.01
CA ASP A 126 -9.51 -1.87 -16.32
C ASP A 126 -8.56 -1.69 -15.11
N PRO A 127 -7.28 -2.08 -15.24
CA PRO A 127 -6.32 -1.98 -14.14
C PRO A 127 -5.85 -0.54 -13.88
N SER A 128 -6.27 0.46 -14.68
CA SER A 128 -5.89 1.86 -14.46
C SER A 128 -6.42 2.41 -13.13
N GLY A 129 -7.60 1.96 -12.68
CA GLY A 129 -8.13 2.35 -11.36
C GLY A 129 -7.24 1.85 -10.22
N THR A 130 -6.65 0.67 -10.37
CA THR A 130 -5.67 0.13 -9.42
C THR A 130 -4.40 0.96 -9.44
N VAL A 131 -3.87 1.26 -10.62
CA VAL A 131 -2.73 2.16 -10.82
C VAL A 131 -2.95 3.49 -10.09
N ASP A 132 -4.15 4.10 -10.20
CA ASP A 132 -4.47 5.38 -9.55
C ASP A 132 -4.36 5.33 -8.02
N THR A 133 -4.51 4.13 -7.42
CA THR A 133 -4.52 3.92 -5.97
C THR A 133 -3.21 3.40 -5.41
N MET A 134 -2.24 3.05 -6.26
CA MET A 134 -0.95 2.53 -5.78
C MET A 134 -0.15 3.65 -5.09
N SER A 135 0.10 3.48 -3.80
CA SER A 135 0.85 4.45 -2.99
C SER A 135 2.31 4.58 -3.45
N ALA A 136 2.93 3.48 -3.89
CA ALA A 136 4.36 3.39 -4.23
C ALA A 136 4.77 4.04 -5.58
N LEU A 137 3.92 4.89 -6.18
CA LEU A 137 4.18 5.50 -7.48
C LEU A 137 5.07 6.74 -7.37
N THR A 138 6.14 6.76 -8.15
CA THR A 138 7.07 7.90 -8.22
C THR A 138 6.86 8.75 -9.48
N ASP A 139 6.36 8.16 -10.55
CA ASP A 139 6.08 8.82 -11.82
C ASP A 139 5.01 8.05 -12.60
N ARG A 140 4.24 8.77 -13.44
CA ARG A 140 3.19 8.18 -14.28
C ARG A 140 3.01 8.97 -15.57
N ALA A 141 2.74 8.24 -16.64
CA ALA A 141 2.30 8.83 -17.90
C ALA A 141 1.29 7.93 -18.62
N GLN A 142 0.50 8.51 -19.51
CA GLN A 142 -0.52 7.81 -20.27
C GLN A 142 -0.63 8.35 -21.69
N ALA A 143 -0.92 7.48 -22.65
CA ALA A 143 -1.23 7.83 -24.03
C ALA A 143 -2.34 6.95 -24.61
N GLY A 144 -3.21 7.56 -25.42
CA GLY A 144 -4.24 6.89 -26.20
C GLY A 144 -3.98 6.98 -27.70
N PHE A 145 -4.39 5.97 -28.45
CA PHE A 145 -4.25 5.87 -29.90
C PHE A 145 -5.50 5.24 -30.51
N ALA A 146 -5.86 5.66 -31.72
CA ALA A 146 -6.99 5.13 -32.46
C ALA A 146 -6.60 4.84 -33.92
N SER A 147 -7.23 3.83 -34.50
CA SER A 147 -7.15 3.49 -35.92
C SER A 147 -8.50 2.94 -36.41
N GLU A 148 -8.61 2.61 -37.69
CA GLU A 148 -9.80 1.90 -38.21
C GLU A 148 -9.95 0.49 -37.62
N SER A 149 -8.85 -0.08 -37.09
CA SER A 149 -8.82 -1.44 -36.54
C SER A 149 -9.18 -1.49 -35.04
N GLY A 150 -9.24 -0.35 -34.35
CA GLY A 150 -9.52 -0.30 -32.92
C GLY A 150 -8.79 0.81 -32.18
N GLU A 151 -8.71 0.68 -30.86
CA GLU A 151 -8.08 1.66 -29.97
C GLU A 151 -7.01 1.00 -29.10
N VAL A 152 -5.96 1.75 -28.78
CA VAL A 152 -4.87 1.34 -27.87
C VAL A 152 -4.71 2.40 -26.80
N ARG A 153 -4.53 1.96 -25.55
CA ARG A 153 -4.03 2.77 -24.45
C ARG A 153 -2.74 2.18 -23.93
N GLN A 154 -1.82 3.05 -23.54
CA GLN A 154 -0.68 2.70 -22.71
C GLN A 154 -0.67 3.55 -21.44
N ASP A 155 -0.56 2.88 -20.29
CA ASP A 155 -0.21 3.49 -19.02
C ASP A 155 1.22 3.07 -18.66
N LEU A 156 2.04 4.04 -18.27
CA LEU A 156 3.38 3.84 -17.72
C LEU A 156 3.40 4.29 -16.27
N VAL A 157 3.93 3.43 -15.41
CA VAL A 157 4.12 3.73 -13.99
C VAL A 157 5.53 3.37 -13.57
N ARG A 158 6.16 4.23 -12.77
CA ARG A 158 7.44 3.96 -12.12
C ARG A 158 7.22 3.72 -10.64
N PHE A 159 7.75 2.62 -10.15
CA PHE A 159 7.74 2.26 -8.73
C PHE A 159 9.07 2.57 -8.06
N VAL A 160 9.07 2.59 -6.73
CA VAL A 160 10.29 2.38 -5.95
C VAL A 160 10.83 0.97 -6.17
N ASP A 161 12.15 0.80 -6.05
CA ASP A 161 12.83 -0.48 -6.31
C ASP A 161 12.17 -1.65 -5.55
N GLY A 162 11.96 -2.77 -6.24
CA GLY A 162 11.41 -4.01 -5.66
C GLY A 162 9.90 -4.23 -5.82
N ALA A 163 9.14 -3.25 -6.34
CA ALA A 163 7.72 -3.47 -6.62
C ALA A 163 7.48 -4.53 -7.72
N SER A 164 6.44 -5.34 -7.53
CA SER A 164 6.04 -6.40 -8.46
C SER A 164 4.82 -5.99 -9.30
N ALA A 165 4.78 -6.41 -10.57
CA ALA A 165 3.61 -6.27 -11.42
C ALA A 165 2.49 -7.27 -11.07
N ALA A 166 2.77 -8.25 -10.21
CA ALA A 166 1.82 -9.29 -9.82
C ALA A 166 0.55 -8.72 -9.17
N GLY A 167 0.65 -7.65 -8.37
CA GLY A 167 -0.53 -7.02 -7.76
C GLY A 167 -1.52 -6.46 -8.79
N LEU A 168 -1.02 -5.81 -9.85
CA LEU A 168 -1.85 -5.30 -10.94
C LEU A 168 -2.51 -6.44 -11.73
N ARG A 169 -1.77 -7.55 -11.93
CA ARG A 169 -2.30 -8.76 -12.56
C ARG A 169 -3.40 -9.39 -11.70
N ASP A 170 -3.17 -9.56 -10.40
CA ASP A 170 -4.11 -10.21 -9.49
C ASP A 170 -5.44 -9.43 -9.43
N GLU A 171 -5.37 -8.10 -9.37
CA GLU A 171 -6.55 -7.23 -9.40
C GLU A 171 -7.31 -7.31 -10.73
N LEU A 172 -6.59 -7.29 -11.86
CA LEU A 172 -7.18 -7.47 -13.19
C LEU A 172 -7.91 -8.82 -13.30
N LEU A 173 -7.29 -9.90 -12.83
CA LEU A 173 -7.88 -11.23 -12.85
C LEU A 173 -9.04 -11.36 -11.85
N GLY A 174 -8.98 -10.68 -10.71
CA GLY A 174 -10.05 -10.65 -9.71
C GLY A 174 -11.32 -9.95 -10.19
N CYS A 175 -11.20 -8.97 -11.08
CA CYS A 175 -12.34 -8.34 -11.74
C CYS A 175 -13.02 -9.25 -12.77
N LEU A 176 -12.25 -10.17 -13.38
CA LEU A 176 -12.72 -11.04 -14.45
C LEU A 176 -13.33 -12.34 -13.89
N PRO A 177 -14.36 -12.91 -14.54
CA PRO A 177 -14.82 -14.23 -14.18
C PRO A 177 -13.76 -15.29 -14.53
N GLU A 178 -13.84 -16.44 -13.86
CA GLU A 178 -12.98 -17.59 -14.16
C GLU A 178 -13.07 -17.97 -15.65
N ARG A 179 -11.93 -18.34 -16.24
CA ARG A 179 -11.87 -18.75 -17.63
C ARG A 179 -12.82 -19.92 -17.91
N GLY A 180 -13.67 -19.76 -18.92
CA GLY A 180 -14.66 -20.77 -19.30
C GLY A 180 -15.94 -20.76 -18.46
N ALA A 181 -16.08 -19.82 -17.52
CA ALA A 181 -17.35 -19.58 -16.85
C ALA A 181 -18.42 -19.06 -17.84
N ASP A 182 -19.68 -19.40 -17.60
CA ASP A 182 -20.83 -18.87 -18.33
C ASP A 182 -21.21 -17.49 -17.77
N ALA A 183 -20.28 -16.54 -17.88
CA ALA A 183 -20.37 -15.18 -17.36
C ALA A 183 -19.70 -14.18 -18.32
N LEU A 184 -20.17 -12.93 -18.30
CA LEU A 184 -19.58 -11.83 -19.06
C LEU A 184 -18.82 -10.87 -18.12
N PRO A 185 -17.66 -10.32 -18.55
CA PRO A 185 -16.98 -10.58 -19.83
C PRO A 185 -16.37 -12.00 -19.91
N ALA A 186 -16.39 -12.62 -21.08
CA ALA A 186 -15.88 -13.97 -21.28
C ALA A 186 -14.37 -13.98 -21.47
N VAL A 187 -13.62 -14.54 -20.51
CA VAL A 187 -12.16 -14.69 -20.60
C VAL A 187 -11.80 -15.86 -21.51
N THR A 188 -10.99 -15.61 -22.54
CA THR A 188 -10.56 -16.66 -23.48
C THR A 188 -9.12 -17.06 -23.29
N ASP A 189 -8.25 -16.13 -22.89
CA ASP A 189 -6.81 -16.36 -22.80
C ASP A 189 -6.23 -15.67 -21.58
N THR A 190 -5.35 -16.41 -20.89
CA THR A 190 -4.57 -15.94 -19.76
C THR A 190 -3.18 -16.56 -19.91
N VAL A 191 -2.20 -15.73 -20.28
CA VAL A 191 -0.86 -16.18 -20.67
C VAL A 191 0.23 -15.37 -19.98
N ARG A 192 1.37 -16.00 -19.77
CA ARG A 192 2.63 -15.32 -19.48
C ARG A 192 3.27 -14.90 -20.80
N LEU A 193 3.78 -13.67 -20.85
CA LEU A 193 4.54 -13.13 -21.96
C LEU A 193 6.02 -13.17 -21.58
N GLY A 194 6.77 -14.08 -22.21
CA GLY A 194 8.21 -14.24 -22.02
C GLY A 194 9.02 -13.56 -23.12
N GLY A 195 10.29 -13.25 -22.83
CA GLY A 195 11.19 -12.56 -23.76
C GLY A 195 10.88 -11.07 -23.94
N VAL A 196 10.04 -10.49 -23.08
CA VAL A 196 9.62 -9.08 -23.12
C VAL A 196 9.68 -8.50 -21.70
N GLY A 197 10.68 -7.66 -21.43
CA GLY A 197 10.93 -7.14 -20.08
C GLY A 197 11.41 -8.21 -19.08
N ASP A 198 11.34 -7.87 -17.80
CA ASP A 198 11.67 -8.78 -16.69
C ASP A 198 10.50 -9.71 -16.33
N GLU A 199 9.27 -9.22 -16.52
CA GLU A 199 8.03 -9.93 -16.20
C GLU A 199 6.92 -9.47 -17.15
N GLY A 200 6.16 -10.40 -17.72
CA GLY A 200 5.09 -10.09 -18.68
C GLY A 200 3.88 -11.01 -18.53
N TRP A 201 2.70 -10.42 -18.60
CA TRP A 201 1.40 -11.11 -18.54
C TRP A 201 0.44 -10.52 -19.55
N MET A 202 -0.47 -11.34 -20.07
CA MET A 202 -1.50 -10.88 -20.99
C MET A 202 -2.81 -11.66 -20.81
N VAL A 203 -3.93 -10.95 -20.88
CA VAL A 203 -5.28 -11.51 -20.82
C VAL A 203 -6.12 -10.97 -21.98
N ARG A 204 -6.92 -11.85 -22.58
CA ARG A 204 -7.92 -11.47 -23.59
C ARG A 204 -9.30 -11.89 -23.12
N TYR A 205 -10.24 -10.95 -23.20
CA TYR A 205 -11.64 -11.18 -22.85
C TYR A 205 -12.61 -10.45 -23.80
N TYR A 206 -13.79 -11.02 -23.95
CA TYR A 206 -14.86 -10.53 -24.81
C TYR A 206 -15.95 -9.93 -23.94
N ALA A 207 -16.39 -8.71 -24.23
CA ALA A 207 -17.52 -8.12 -23.53
C ALA A 207 -18.79 -8.96 -23.73
N ASP A 208 -19.02 -9.42 -24.96
CA ASP A 208 -20.04 -10.41 -25.33
C ASP A 208 -19.57 -11.16 -26.60
N PRO A 209 -19.21 -12.45 -26.52
CA PRO A 209 -18.72 -13.20 -27.68
C PRO A 209 -19.81 -13.53 -28.72
N ASP A 210 -21.09 -13.36 -28.38
CA ASP A 210 -22.22 -13.60 -29.29
C ASP A 210 -22.64 -12.33 -30.07
N ASP A 211 -22.07 -11.16 -29.73
CA ASP A 211 -22.28 -9.89 -30.43
C ASP A 211 -21.03 -9.48 -31.21
N ASP A 212 -21.13 -9.54 -32.54
CA ASP A 212 -20.08 -9.15 -33.50
C ASP A 212 -19.58 -7.70 -33.28
N ALA A 213 -20.43 -6.81 -32.76
CA ALA A 213 -20.08 -5.42 -32.49
C ALA A 213 -19.53 -5.18 -31.08
N ALA A 214 -19.54 -6.20 -30.21
CA ALA A 214 -19.00 -6.07 -28.86
C ALA A 214 -17.48 -5.91 -28.87
N THR A 215 -16.99 -5.29 -27.81
CA THR A 215 -15.56 -5.04 -27.60
C THR A 215 -14.83 -6.32 -27.19
N VAL A 216 -13.68 -6.55 -27.79
CA VAL A 216 -12.68 -7.51 -27.32
C VAL A 216 -11.51 -6.72 -26.76
N ALA A 217 -11.18 -6.96 -25.50
CA ALA A 217 -10.07 -6.31 -24.83
C ALA A 217 -8.90 -7.28 -24.70
N THR A 218 -7.72 -6.84 -25.11
CA THR A 218 -6.45 -7.50 -24.81
C THR A 218 -5.68 -6.56 -23.89
N VAL A 219 -5.44 -7.01 -22.65
CA VAL A 219 -4.70 -6.26 -21.64
C VAL A 219 -3.37 -6.96 -21.40
N ALA A 220 -2.27 -6.25 -21.53
CA ALA A 220 -0.94 -6.75 -21.21
C ALA A 220 -0.27 -5.89 -20.14
N ILE A 221 0.45 -6.54 -19.23
CA ILE A 221 1.20 -5.91 -18.14
C ILE A 221 2.64 -6.39 -18.28
N VAL A 222 3.56 -5.47 -18.52
CA VAL A 222 4.99 -5.76 -18.71
C VAL A 222 5.81 -4.90 -17.76
N ARG A 223 6.66 -5.53 -16.94
CA ARG A 223 7.64 -4.85 -16.10
C ARG A 223 9.01 -4.86 -16.78
N SER A 224 9.63 -3.70 -16.83
CA SER A 224 11.03 -3.51 -17.19
C SER A 224 11.70 -2.68 -16.10
N ARG A 225 12.47 -3.34 -15.24
CA ARG A 225 13.07 -2.79 -14.01
C ARG A 225 12.03 -2.17 -13.08
N ASP A 226 12.16 -0.88 -12.82
CA ASP A 226 11.31 -0.06 -11.97
C ASP A 226 10.06 0.45 -12.69
N VAL A 227 9.90 0.19 -13.99
CA VAL A 227 8.77 0.68 -14.80
C VAL A 227 7.85 -0.46 -15.20
N VAL A 228 6.54 -0.29 -14.99
CA VAL A 228 5.51 -1.18 -15.54
C VAL A 228 4.74 -0.46 -16.64
N SER A 229 4.59 -1.13 -17.76
CA SER A 229 3.68 -0.77 -18.84
C SER A 229 2.43 -1.61 -18.75
N VAL A 230 1.29 -0.95 -18.73
CA VAL A 230 -0.01 -1.57 -18.98
C VAL A 230 -0.46 -1.13 -20.37
N THR A 231 -0.70 -2.07 -21.27
CA THR A 231 -1.31 -1.78 -22.57
C THR A 231 -2.70 -2.39 -22.64
N VAL A 232 -3.65 -1.62 -23.14
CA VAL A 232 -5.03 -2.07 -23.39
C VAL A 232 -5.33 -1.83 -24.85
N LYS A 233 -5.53 -2.92 -25.61
CA LYS A 233 -5.99 -2.86 -26.99
C LYS A 233 -7.43 -3.32 -27.06
N THR A 234 -8.26 -2.58 -27.79
CA THR A 234 -9.64 -2.97 -28.08
C THR A 234 -9.88 -3.12 -29.57
N GLU A 235 -10.61 -4.17 -29.93
CA GLU A 235 -11.07 -4.49 -31.28
C GLU A 235 -12.55 -4.91 -31.22
N THR A 236 -13.20 -5.11 -32.37
CA THR A 236 -14.53 -5.72 -32.39
C THR A 236 -14.44 -7.24 -32.38
N THR A 237 -15.46 -7.91 -31.84
CA THR A 237 -15.58 -9.38 -31.90
C THR A 237 -15.49 -9.87 -33.35
N ALA A 238 -16.17 -9.20 -34.29
CA ALA A 238 -16.11 -9.54 -35.72
C ALA A 238 -14.67 -9.58 -36.29
N ASP A 239 -13.79 -8.70 -35.79
CA ASP A 239 -12.41 -8.59 -36.24
C ASP A 239 -11.47 -9.60 -35.55
N THR A 240 -11.91 -10.24 -34.47
CA THR A 240 -11.13 -11.16 -33.63
C THR A 240 -11.59 -12.62 -33.68
N VAL A 241 -12.79 -12.92 -34.18
CA VAL A 241 -13.32 -14.29 -34.31
C VAL A 241 -12.41 -15.18 -35.17
N GLY A 242 -12.00 -16.31 -34.60
CA GLY A 242 -11.19 -17.36 -35.25
C GLY A 242 -10.00 -17.81 -34.42
N GLU A 243 -9.13 -18.67 -34.97
CA GLU A 243 -7.84 -19.04 -34.37
C GLU A 243 -6.80 -17.91 -34.54
N ARG A 244 -7.18 -16.68 -34.17
CA ARG A 244 -6.29 -15.52 -34.25
C ARG A 244 -5.38 -15.53 -33.03
N ALA A 245 -4.07 -15.60 -33.30
CA ALA A 245 -3.04 -15.49 -32.28
C ALA A 245 -3.24 -14.19 -31.47
N LEU A 246 -2.90 -14.25 -30.17
CA LEU A 246 -2.82 -13.05 -29.34
C LEU A 246 -1.83 -12.08 -29.96
N ASP A 247 -2.23 -10.82 -30.04
CA ASP A 247 -1.40 -9.73 -30.54
C ASP A 247 -0.34 -9.36 -29.49
N MET A 248 0.90 -9.76 -29.75
CA MET A 248 2.05 -9.41 -28.92
C MET A 248 2.74 -8.13 -29.39
N ASP A 249 2.40 -7.59 -30.56
CA ASP A 249 3.18 -6.55 -31.22
C ASP A 249 3.14 -5.24 -30.42
N VAL A 250 1.96 -4.89 -29.88
CA VAL A 250 1.77 -3.70 -29.04
C VAL A 250 2.56 -3.77 -27.72
N PRO A 251 2.42 -4.80 -26.86
CA PRO A 251 3.22 -4.88 -25.64
C PRO A 251 4.72 -5.03 -25.89
N VAL A 252 5.13 -5.69 -26.98
CA VAL A 252 6.55 -5.76 -27.39
C VAL A 252 7.09 -4.37 -27.73
N ALA A 253 6.41 -3.62 -28.60
CA ALA A 253 6.82 -2.27 -28.98
C ALA A 253 6.86 -1.32 -27.77
N ALA A 254 5.91 -1.46 -26.84
CA ALA A 254 5.91 -0.70 -25.59
C ALA A 254 7.16 -0.98 -24.75
N ALA A 255 7.53 -2.25 -24.57
CA ALA A 255 8.71 -2.65 -23.81
C ALA A 255 10.01 -2.20 -24.49
N GLU A 256 10.12 -2.34 -25.82
CA GLU A 256 11.27 -1.85 -26.59
C GLU A 256 11.47 -0.35 -26.40
N ARG A 257 10.37 0.42 -26.49
CA ARG A 257 10.38 1.88 -26.30
C ARG A 257 10.85 2.28 -24.92
N ILE A 258 10.36 1.61 -23.87
CA ILE A 258 10.76 1.85 -22.48
C ILE A 258 12.26 1.64 -22.30
N CYS A 259 12.77 0.53 -22.82
CA CYS A 259 14.16 0.16 -22.60
C CYS A 259 15.13 1.02 -23.41
N ASP A 260 14.79 1.35 -24.66
CA ASP A 260 15.58 2.30 -25.46
C ASP A 260 15.62 3.70 -24.80
N VAL A 261 14.45 4.23 -24.42
CA VAL A 261 14.35 5.62 -23.96
C VAL A 261 14.83 5.83 -22.52
N LEU A 262 14.47 4.93 -21.59
CA LEU A 262 14.77 5.13 -20.17
C LEU A 262 16.09 4.48 -19.76
N PHE A 263 16.45 3.36 -20.36
CA PHE A 263 17.59 2.54 -19.93
C PHE A 263 18.75 2.56 -20.93
N GLY A 264 18.50 2.92 -22.18
CA GLY A 264 19.51 2.92 -23.24
C GLY A 264 20.02 1.53 -23.59
N ASP A 265 19.19 0.50 -23.39
CA ASP A 265 19.49 -0.90 -23.69
C ASP A 265 18.28 -1.66 -24.23
N THR A 266 18.49 -2.92 -24.61
CA THR A 266 17.44 -3.81 -25.11
C THR A 266 17.00 -4.76 -24.00
N CYS A 267 15.69 -4.81 -23.73
CA CYS A 267 15.08 -5.74 -22.78
C CYS A 267 14.06 -6.69 -23.45
N VAL A 268 14.07 -6.73 -24.77
CA VAL A 268 13.23 -7.62 -25.58
C VAL A 268 14.16 -8.56 -26.35
N ASP A 269 13.92 -9.86 -26.18
CA ASP A 269 14.65 -10.93 -26.86
C ASP A 269 13.74 -11.56 -27.94
N GLU A 270 13.48 -12.87 -27.88
CA GLU A 270 12.51 -13.57 -28.73
C GLU A 270 11.19 -13.71 -27.96
N PRO A 271 10.14 -12.92 -28.27
CA PRO A 271 8.89 -12.95 -27.53
C PRO A 271 8.16 -14.29 -27.70
N PHE A 272 7.63 -14.82 -26.59
CA PHE A 272 6.81 -16.02 -26.61
C PHE A 272 5.67 -15.95 -25.58
N ILE A 273 4.61 -16.72 -25.82
CA ILE A 273 3.49 -16.88 -24.89
C ILE A 273 3.51 -18.27 -24.26
N GLU A 274 3.33 -18.32 -22.95
CA GLU A 274 3.16 -19.55 -22.18
C GLU A 274 1.79 -19.55 -21.51
N PRO A 275 0.92 -20.55 -21.74
CA PRO A 275 -0.36 -20.65 -21.05
C PRO A 275 -0.16 -20.74 -19.53
N MET A 276 -0.85 -19.92 -18.76
CA MET A 276 -0.83 -20.04 -17.29
C MET A 276 -1.65 -21.23 -16.81
N ASP A 277 -2.76 -21.50 -17.49
CA ASP A 277 -3.53 -22.71 -17.27
C ASP A 277 -2.84 -23.83 -18.05
N GLY A 278 -1.99 -24.61 -17.36
CA GLY A 278 -1.39 -25.80 -17.94
C GLY A 278 -2.47 -26.66 -18.63
N PRO A 279 -2.14 -27.36 -19.74
CA PRO A 279 -3.15 -28.09 -20.49
C PRO A 279 -3.80 -29.13 -19.57
N VAL A 280 -5.13 -29.05 -19.39
CA VAL A 280 -5.93 -30.17 -18.88
C VAL A 280 -5.93 -31.25 -19.96
N THR A 281 -4.79 -31.91 -20.15
CA THR A 281 -4.66 -33.07 -21.01
C THR A 281 -5.11 -34.27 -20.21
N THR A 282 -6.42 -34.51 -20.19
CA THR A 282 -7.00 -35.84 -19.97
C THR A 282 -6.78 -36.75 -21.19
N GLU A 283 -5.57 -36.80 -21.72
CA GLU A 283 -5.14 -37.83 -22.67
C GLU A 283 -4.03 -38.64 -22.01
N GLY A 284 -4.41 -39.81 -21.47
CA GLY A 284 -3.46 -40.76 -20.90
C GLY A 284 -2.40 -41.17 -21.93
N PRO A 285 -1.14 -41.39 -21.51
CA PRO A 285 -0.07 -41.66 -22.44
C PRO A 285 -0.18 -43.10 -22.95
N THR A 286 -0.77 -43.27 -24.13
CA THR A 286 -0.45 -44.42 -25.00
C THR A 286 0.46 -43.94 -26.11
N ASN A 287 1.77 -44.09 -25.90
CA ASN A 287 2.69 -44.80 -26.81
C ASN A 287 4.15 -44.43 -26.48
N ALA A 288 4.88 -45.42 -25.99
CA ALA A 288 6.33 -45.38 -25.85
C ALA A 288 7.03 -45.39 -27.22
N PRO A 289 8.21 -44.76 -27.31
CA PRO A 289 9.31 -45.29 -28.09
C PRO A 289 10.46 -45.69 -27.15
N THR A 290 10.84 -46.95 -27.26
CA THR A 290 12.02 -47.54 -26.63
C THR A 290 13.29 -46.91 -27.23
N GLY A 291 13.90 -45.96 -26.53
CA GLY A 291 15.19 -45.36 -26.87
C GLY A 291 16.11 -45.34 -25.64
N ASP A 292 17.24 -46.02 -25.76
CA ASP A 292 18.25 -46.31 -24.73
C ASP A 292 18.99 -45.03 -24.25
N PRO A 293 19.11 -44.75 -22.93
CA PRO A 293 19.79 -43.57 -22.42
C PRO A 293 21.23 -43.93 -21.98
N THR A 294 22.23 -43.27 -22.56
CA THR A 294 23.58 -43.22 -21.97
C THR A 294 24.18 -41.83 -22.11
N SER A 295 23.85 -40.96 -21.16
CA SER A 295 24.77 -39.95 -20.58
C SER A 295 24.00 -39.06 -19.59
N ASP A 296 24.11 -39.37 -18.30
CA ASP A 296 23.66 -38.52 -17.19
C ASP A 296 24.62 -37.32 -17.01
N PRO A 297 24.15 -36.07 -17.10
CA PRO A 297 24.79 -34.96 -16.43
C PRO A 297 24.25 -34.89 -14.99
N THR A 298 25.00 -35.44 -14.04
CA THR A 298 24.75 -35.30 -12.59
C THR A 298 25.07 -33.88 -12.11
N GLY A 299 24.21 -32.94 -12.44
CA GLY A 299 24.11 -31.65 -11.78
C GLY A 299 22.65 -31.43 -11.42
N ASP A 300 22.22 -31.99 -10.29
CA ASP A 300 20.94 -31.60 -9.69
C ASP A 300 20.96 -30.07 -9.53
N PRO A 301 20.03 -29.32 -10.13
CA PRO A 301 19.85 -27.94 -9.75
C PRO A 301 19.59 -27.96 -8.25
N THR A 302 20.44 -27.27 -7.49
CA THR A 302 20.15 -26.94 -6.10
C THR A 302 18.84 -26.18 -6.13
N GLY A 303 17.73 -26.91 -5.93
CA GLY A 303 16.39 -26.36 -5.93
C GLY A 303 16.37 -25.22 -4.95
N ASP A 304 15.94 -24.06 -5.42
CA ASP A 304 15.63 -22.93 -4.57
C ASP A 304 14.70 -23.45 -3.48
N ALA A 305 15.22 -23.50 -2.25
CA ALA A 305 14.43 -23.97 -1.13
C ALA A 305 13.21 -23.05 -1.05
N GLU A 306 12.02 -23.63 -1.12
CA GLU A 306 10.79 -22.85 -0.94
C GLU A 306 10.92 -22.06 0.36
N PRO A 307 10.63 -20.74 0.34
CA PRO A 307 10.79 -19.90 1.50
C PRO A 307 10.01 -20.47 2.68
N GLU A 308 10.66 -20.53 3.84
CA GLU A 308 10.07 -21.11 5.04
C GLU A 308 8.89 -20.26 5.53
N VAL A 309 7.69 -20.82 5.48
CA VAL A 309 6.47 -20.20 6.03
C VAL A 309 6.48 -20.40 7.55
N LEU A 310 6.59 -19.30 8.28
CA LEU A 310 6.60 -19.26 9.73
C LEU A 310 5.17 -19.27 10.30
N SER A 311 5.06 -19.72 11.54
CA SER A 311 3.84 -19.65 12.35
C SER A 311 4.00 -18.61 13.45
N LEU A 312 2.92 -17.92 13.80
CA LEU A 312 2.91 -17.05 14.98
C LEU A 312 3.14 -17.87 16.25
N ALA A 313 3.89 -17.29 17.19
CA ALA A 313 4.04 -17.83 18.54
C ALA A 313 2.71 -17.82 19.31
N ASP A 314 2.63 -18.61 20.38
CA ASP A 314 1.43 -18.70 21.23
C ASP A 314 1.07 -17.37 21.95
N ASP A 315 2.05 -16.50 22.18
CA ASP A 315 1.88 -15.14 22.71
C ASP A 315 2.79 -14.20 21.92
N PRO A 316 2.34 -13.68 20.76
CA PRO A 316 3.20 -12.94 19.84
C PRO A 316 3.45 -11.48 20.25
N PHE A 317 2.95 -11.04 21.42
CA PHE A 317 2.87 -9.63 21.78
C PHE A 317 3.96 -9.15 22.74
N LEU A 318 4.29 -7.86 22.72
CA LEU A 318 5.17 -7.19 23.71
C LEU A 318 4.66 -7.31 25.15
N THR A 319 5.53 -7.53 26.14
CA THR A 319 5.16 -7.59 27.57
C THR A 319 5.06 -6.22 28.22
N ASP A 320 4.48 -6.16 29.43
CA ASP A 320 4.45 -4.96 30.26
C ASP A 320 5.85 -4.34 30.47
N ASP A 321 6.89 -5.19 30.58
CA ASP A 321 8.28 -4.72 30.72
C ASP A 321 8.80 -4.09 29.41
N ASP A 322 8.38 -4.60 28.25
CA ASP A 322 8.81 -4.11 26.94
C ASP A 322 8.17 -2.75 26.63
N VAL A 323 6.94 -2.52 27.08
CA VAL A 323 6.21 -1.25 26.87
C VAL A 323 6.29 -0.29 28.06
N ALA A 324 7.10 -0.62 29.09
CA ALA A 324 7.17 0.16 30.32
C ALA A 324 7.50 1.64 30.08
N ALA A 325 8.24 1.94 29.01
CA ALA A 325 8.49 3.28 28.51
C ALA A 325 8.50 3.30 26.97
N VAL A 326 7.62 4.12 26.37
CA VAL A 326 7.58 4.42 24.94
C VAL A 326 7.88 5.90 24.78
N GLY A 327 9.12 6.22 24.42
CA GLY A 327 9.64 7.59 24.47
C GLY A 327 9.58 8.17 25.89
N THR A 328 8.90 9.29 26.05
CA THR A 328 8.66 9.91 27.37
C THR A 328 7.38 9.43 28.07
N ALA A 329 6.52 8.67 27.39
CA ALA A 329 5.32 8.09 27.99
C ALA A 329 5.68 6.81 28.74
N THR A 330 5.27 6.68 30.00
CA THR A 330 5.67 5.57 30.88
C THR A 330 4.48 4.97 31.60
N GLY A 331 4.49 3.66 31.83
CA GLY A 331 3.42 2.99 32.56
C GLY A 331 2.30 2.44 31.67
N PHE A 332 2.63 2.03 30.45
CA PHE A 332 1.75 1.17 29.68
C PHE A 332 1.63 -0.20 30.34
N PHE A 333 0.47 -0.82 30.19
CA PHE A 333 0.23 -2.20 30.58
C PHE A 333 -0.69 -2.89 29.57
N ARG A 334 -0.49 -4.19 29.36
CA ARG A 334 -1.33 -5.02 28.50
C ARG A 334 -2.78 -4.97 28.95
N SER A 335 -3.68 -4.75 28.01
CA SER A 335 -5.11 -4.82 28.24
C SER A 335 -5.79 -5.67 27.15
N PRO A 336 -5.79 -7.01 27.31
CA PRO A 336 -6.39 -7.92 26.32
C PRO A 336 -7.91 -7.72 26.17
N GLU A 337 -8.57 -7.15 27.15
CA GLU A 337 -10.01 -6.84 27.10
C GLU A 337 -10.31 -5.42 26.57
N SER A 338 -9.28 -4.64 26.18
CA SER A 338 -9.51 -3.30 25.66
C SER A 338 -10.18 -3.36 24.29
N THR A 339 -11.37 -2.81 24.20
CA THR A 339 -12.04 -2.58 22.90
C THR A 339 -11.54 -1.30 22.22
N GLU A 340 -10.73 -0.49 22.89
CA GLU A 340 -10.22 0.78 22.34
C GLU A 340 -9.24 0.55 21.18
N THR A 341 -8.61 -0.61 21.10
CA THR A 341 -7.75 -1.05 19.98
C THR A 341 -8.45 -1.03 18.64
N THR A 342 -9.71 -1.47 18.58
CA THR A 342 -10.50 -1.47 17.34
C THR A 342 -11.01 -0.09 16.94
N ALA A 343 -11.03 0.87 17.87
CA ALA A 343 -11.55 2.21 17.62
C ALA A 343 -10.47 3.19 17.15
N HIS A 344 -9.19 2.84 17.23
CA HIS A 344 -8.05 3.69 16.88
C HIS A 344 -7.17 2.98 15.85
N GLN A 345 -7.71 2.78 14.64
CA GLN A 345 -6.82 2.57 13.49
C GLN A 345 -5.89 3.79 13.42
N ALA A 346 -4.59 3.51 13.37
CA ALA A 346 -3.60 4.55 13.21
C ALA A 346 -3.91 5.31 11.90
N PRO A 347 -3.81 6.65 11.88
CA PRO A 347 -4.01 7.38 10.65
C PRO A 347 -3.02 6.89 9.58
N CYS A 348 -3.52 6.70 8.35
CA CYS A 348 -2.79 6.17 7.20
C CYS A 348 -2.31 4.71 7.33
N LEU A 349 -2.74 3.96 8.35
CA LEU A 349 -2.57 2.51 8.38
C LEU A 349 -3.75 1.85 7.67
N GLU A 350 -3.47 0.97 6.72
CA GLU A 350 -4.51 0.19 6.02
C GLU A 350 -5.29 -0.72 6.99
N ASP A 351 -6.46 -1.19 6.55
CA ASP A 351 -7.21 -2.18 7.30
C ASP A 351 -6.47 -3.53 7.27
N LEU A 352 -5.66 -3.76 8.31
CA LEU A 352 -4.88 -4.97 8.52
C LEU A 352 -5.73 -6.26 8.60
N THR A 353 -7.06 -6.16 8.76
CA THR A 353 -7.94 -7.33 8.69
C THR A 353 -8.33 -7.70 7.27
N ALA A 354 -8.11 -6.81 6.30
CA ALA A 354 -8.44 -6.98 4.89
C ALA A 354 -7.23 -7.36 4.01
N VAL A 355 -6.01 -7.41 4.58
CA VAL A 355 -4.76 -7.67 3.82
C VAL A 355 -4.53 -9.14 3.43
N GLY A 356 -5.52 -10.01 3.61
CA GLY A 356 -5.42 -11.42 3.24
C GLY A 356 -4.56 -12.28 4.18
N ALA A 357 -4.39 -11.87 5.43
CA ALA A 357 -3.71 -12.66 6.44
C ALA A 357 -4.53 -13.90 6.85
N ASP A 358 -3.84 -15.03 7.02
CA ASP A 358 -4.43 -16.25 7.58
C ASP A 358 -4.83 -16.04 9.05
N THR A 359 -3.98 -15.31 9.78
CA THR A 359 -4.20 -14.95 11.18
C THR A 359 -3.89 -13.48 11.39
N VAL A 360 -4.77 -12.77 12.08
CA VAL A 360 -4.53 -11.40 12.58
C VAL A 360 -4.83 -11.40 14.07
N GLU A 361 -3.80 -11.18 14.88
CA GLU A 361 -3.96 -10.95 16.31
C GLU A 361 -3.68 -9.48 16.63
N VAL A 362 -4.44 -8.91 17.57
CA VAL A 362 -4.28 -7.53 18.00
C VAL A 362 -4.29 -7.43 19.52
N LEU A 363 -3.38 -6.65 20.08
CA LEU A 363 -3.34 -6.35 21.51
C LEU A 363 -3.21 -4.86 21.75
N GLY A 364 -3.93 -4.37 22.77
CA GLY A 364 -3.89 -2.99 23.21
C GLY A 364 -3.14 -2.84 24.51
N TYR A 365 -2.47 -1.71 24.66
CA TYR A 365 -1.81 -1.30 25.86
C TYR A 365 -2.40 0.03 26.32
N ILE A 366 -2.86 0.05 27.57
CA ILE A 366 -3.51 1.22 28.17
C ILE A 366 -2.47 2.01 28.95
N HIS A 367 -2.57 3.34 28.89
CA HIS A 367 -1.81 4.27 29.71
C HIS A 367 -2.76 5.21 30.44
N ASP A 368 -2.46 5.51 31.71
CA ASP A 368 -3.36 6.25 32.61
C ASP A 368 -3.61 7.73 32.20
N LEU A 369 -2.78 8.28 31.31
CA LEU A 369 -2.68 9.74 31.05
C LEU A 369 -2.82 10.09 29.56
N ASP A 370 -3.74 9.46 28.84
CA ASP A 370 -4.14 9.83 27.46
C ASP A 370 -3.16 9.44 26.34
N ALA A 371 -2.42 8.34 26.52
CA ALA A 371 -1.67 7.70 25.44
C ALA A 371 -2.23 6.30 25.17
N SER A 372 -2.07 5.82 23.95
CA SER A 372 -2.50 4.50 23.52
C SER A 372 -1.40 3.86 22.69
N LEU A 373 -1.24 2.55 22.86
CA LEU A 373 -0.37 1.75 22.04
C LEU A 373 -1.15 0.50 21.63
N ALA A 374 -1.04 0.12 20.37
CA ALA A 374 -1.63 -1.08 19.81
C ALA A 374 -0.57 -1.84 19.01
N GLU A 375 -0.62 -3.15 19.09
CA GLU A 375 0.24 -4.06 18.37
C GLU A 375 -0.60 -5.04 17.57
N TRP A 376 -0.24 -5.25 16.32
CA TRP A 376 -0.80 -6.30 15.48
C TRP A 376 0.29 -7.29 15.11
N ALA A 377 -0.02 -8.57 15.18
CA ALA A 377 0.80 -9.65 14.66
C ALA A 377 0.00 -10.39 13.59
N LEU A 378 0.54 -10.43 12.37
CA LEU A 378 -0.11 -11.00 11.20
C LEU A 378 0.70 -12.20 10.71
N GLN A 379 -0.01 -13.28 10.38
CA GLN A 379 0.51 -14.39 9.61
C GLN A 379 -0.08 -14.33 8.20
N LEU A 380 0.77 -14.06 7.22
CA LEU A 380 0.40 -14.04 5.81
C LEU A 380 0.62 -15.43 5.18
N PRO A 381 -0.03 -15.73 4.04
CA PRO A 381 0.13 -17.01 3.37
C PRO A 381 1.57 -17.24 2.85
N ASP A 382 2.28 -16.16 2.52
CA ASP A 382 3.63 -16.19 1.98
C ASP A 382 4.37 -14.86 2.23
N ALA A 383 5.69 -14.88 1.99
CA ALA A 383 6.57 -13.73 2.17
C ALA A 383 6.27 -12.58 1.19
N ASP A 384 5.77 -12.88 -0.02
CA ASP A 384 5.43 -11.86 -1.01
C ASP A 384 4.20 -11.05 -0.56
N THR A 385 3.22 -11.70 0.05
CA THR A 385 2.04 -11.04 0.62
C THR A 385 2.43 -10.20 1.84
N ALA A 386 3.32 -10.71 2.71
CA ALA A 386 3.86 -9.92 3.82
C ALA A 386 4.66 -8.70 3.34
N PHE A 387 5.48 -8.86 2.30
CA PHE A 387 6.19 -7.74 1.66
C PHE A 387 5.22 -6.68 1.14
N ARG A 388 4.13 -7.09 0.47
CA ARG A 388 3.10 -6.15 -0.03
C ARG A 388 2.51 -5.28 1.08
N VAL A 389 2.28 -5.82 2.28
CA VAL A 389 1.78 -5.03 3.44
C VAL A 389 2.76 -3.93 3.84
N VAL A 390 4.06 -4.23 3.93
CA VAL A 390 5.08 -3.21 4.26
C VAL A 390 5.23 -2.21 3.11
N ALA A 391 5.29 -2.71 1.88
CA ALA A 391 5.48 -1.90 0.68
C ALA A 391 4.34 -0.88 0.47
N ALA A 392 3.10 -1.24 0.80
CA ALA A 392 1.94 -0.35 0.73
C ALA A 392 2.09 0.95 1.55
N HIS A 393 2.96 0.93 2.57
CA HIS A 393 3.18 2.06 3.48
C HIS A 393 4.53 2.76 3.24
N THR A 394 5.26 2.43 2.16
CA THR A 394 6.50 3.14 1.77
C THR A 394 6.24 4.53 1.18
N ALA A 395 4.99 4.82 0.86
CA ALA A 395 4.51 6.12 0.44
C ALA A 395 3.14 6.35 1.06
N LEU A 396 2.90 7.56 1.55
CA LEU A 396 1.68 7.92 2.28
C LEU A 396 1.05 9.16 1.64
N PRO A 397 -0.28 9.31 1.75
CA PRO A 397 -0.95 10.51 1.31
C PRO A 397 -0.53 11.73 2.16
N GLU A 398 -0.70 12.93 1.62
CA GLU A 398 -0.44 14.18 2.37
C GLU A 398 -1.34 14.33 3.61
N THR A 399 -2.50 13.66 3.62
CA THR A 399 -3.45 13.62 4.75
C THR A 399 -4.08 12.23 4.90
N CYS A 400 -4.28 11.81 6.15
CA CYS A 400 -4.87 10.55 6.55
C CYS A 400 -6.37 10.74 6.85
N GLY A 401 -7.19 10.78 5.79
CA GLY A 401 -8.64 10.95 5.90
C GLY A 401 -9.10 12.41 6.03
N GLU A 402 -10.30 12.63 6.56
CA GLU A 402 -10.87 13.97 6.71
C GLU A 402 -10.22 14.71 7.89
N VAL A 403 -9.48 15.78 7.59
CA VAL A 403 -8.95 16.71 8.61
C VAL A 403 -10.00 17.77 8.90
N GLY A 404 -10.36 17.94 10.18
CA GLY A 404 -11.32 18.97 10.60
C GLY A 404 -10.86 20.39 10.26
N GLU A 405 -11.79 21.31 10.00
CA GLU A 405 -11.48 22.72 9.64
C GLU A 405 -10.66 23.46 10.72
N ASP A 406 -10.63 22.94 11.95
CA ASP A 406 -9.92 23.47 13.11
C ASP A 406 -8.56 22.79 13.37
N ARG A 407 -8.10 21.95 12.44
CA ARG A 407 -6.85 21.19 12.53
C ARG A 407 -6.03 21.32 11.25
N GLU A 408 -4.72 21.32 11.40
CA GLU A 408 -3.76 21.10 10.32
C GLU A 408 -3.08 19.75 10.59
N GLN A 409 -3.11 18.84 9.62
CA GLN A 409 -2.45 17.55 9.72
C GLN A 409 -1.17 17.56 8.90
N THR A 410 -0.12 16.91 9.41
CA THR A 410 1.11 16.64 8.68
C THR A 410 1.41 15.16 8.77
N VAL A 411 1.57 14.53 7.62
CA VAL A 411 2.03 13.14 7.50
C VAL A 411 3.52 13.19 7.22
N GLY A 412 4.32 12.57 8.10
CA GLY A 412 5.75 12.44 7.91
C GLY A 412 6.07 11.40 6.84
N ASP A 413 7.11 11.64 6.05
CA ASP A 413 7.60 10.67 5.07
C ASP A 413 7.98 9.36 5.77
N PRO A 414 7.61 8.19 5.21
CA PRO A 414 8.09 6.90 5.69
C PRO A 414 9.62 6.82 5.69
N VAL A 415 10.18 6.28 6.76
CA VAL A 415 11.61 6.07 6.93
C VAL A 415 11.88 4.58 7.08
N THR A 416 12.78 4.05 6.27
CA THR A 416 13.29 2.68 6.41
C THR A 416 14.08 2.52 7.70
N LEU A 417 13.85 1.43 8.42
CA LEU A 417 14.48 1.10 9.69
C LEU A 417 15.35 -0.15 9.56
N GLU A 418 16.46 -0.16 10.30
CA GLU A 418 17.26 -1.37 10.53
C GLU A 418 16.78 -2.02 11.83
N VAL A 419 15.89 -3.01 11.72
CA VAL A 419 15.33 -3.75 12.86
C VAL A 419 15.98 -5.14 12.91
N ASP A 420 16.58 -5.49 14.06
CA ASP A 420 17.22 -6.79 14.24
C ASP A 420 16.20 -7.92 14.00
N GLY A 421 16.52 -8.82 13.04
CA GLY A 421 15.68 -9.96 12.68
C GLY A 421 14.61 -9.68 11.62
N ALA A 422 14.42 -8.44 11.20
CA ALA A 422 13.49 -8.09 10.13
C ALA A 422 14.14 -8.22 8.73
N ASP A 423 13.34 -8.61 7.75
CA ASP A 423 13.71 -8.49 6.33
C ASP A 423 13.55 -7.04 5.84
N ASP A 424 12.47 -6.38 6.25
CA ASP A 424 12.19 -4.97 5.99
C ASP A 424 11.46 -4.35 7.18
N ALA A 425 11.71 -3.07 7.43
CA ALA A 425 10.96 -2.29 8.40
C ALA A 425 10.87 -0.81 7.99
N ILE A 426 9.77 -0.17 8.35
CA ILE A 426 9.51 1.25 8.09
C ILE A 426 8.80 1.88 9.29
N ALA A 427 8.91 3.19 9.43
CA ALA A 427 8.09 3.96 10.35
C ALA A 427 7.75 5.34 9.79
N TRP A 428 6.63 5.89 10.27
CA TRP A 428 6.19 7.25 9.95
C TRP A 428 5.45 7.86 11.13
N THR A 429 5.14 9.14 11.01
CA THR A 429 4.36 9.87 12.01
C THR A 429 3.23 10.65 11.34
N VAL A 430 2.19 10.92 12.12
CA VAL A 430 1.10 11.82 11.74
C VAL A 430 0.89 12.77 12.91
N THR A 431 1.09 14.06 12.67
CA THR A 431 0.82 15.10 13.65
C THR A 431 -0.43 15.86 13.25
N SER A 432 -1.23 16.27 14.22
CA SER A 432 -2.37 17.15 14.00
C SER A 432 -2.33 18.29 15.01
N GLU A 433 -2.09 19.49 14.51
CA GLU A 433 -2.00 20.71 15.29
C GLU A 433 -3.32 21.50 15.20
N PRO A 434 -3.74 22.19 16.26
CA PRO A 434 -4.86 23.12 16.18
C PRO A 434 -4.53 24.30 15.26
N THR A 435 -5.51 24.75 14.48
CA THR A 435 -5.38 26.01 13.74
C THR A 435 -5.37 27.21 14.68
N ALA A 436 -4.99 28.39 14.16
CA ALA A 436 -5.01 29.64 14.92
C ALA A 436 -6.38 29.97 15.55
N ASP A 437 -7.48 29.50 14.94
CA ASP A 437 -8.85 29.70 15.41
C ASP A 437 -9.23 28.75 16.57
N ASN A 438 -8.42 27.72 16.84
CA ASN A 438 -8.61 26.75 17.92
C ASN A 438 -7.37 26.60 18.83
N ALA A 439 -6.68 27.71 19.14
CA ALA A 439 -5.46 27.72 19.95
C ALA A 439 -5.58 27.18 21.41
N GLY A 440 -6.76 26.70 21.82
CA GLY A 440 -7.02 26.12 23.14
C GLY A 440 -6.92 24.59 23.21
N SER A 441 -6.77 23.91 22.08
CA SER A 441 -6.54 22.45 22.03
C SER A 441 -5.04 22.13 22.04
N SER A 442 -4.65 20.97 22.55
CA SER A 442 -3.30 20.42 22.30
C SER A 442 -3.23 19.78 20.92
N GLY A 443 -2.01 19.64 20.41
CA GLY A 443 -1.74 18.81 19.25
C GLY A 443 -1.92 17.32 19.58
N SER A 444 -2.11 16.50 18.56
CA SER A 444 -2.08 15.04 18.69
C SER A 444 -1.00 14.45 17.80
N PHE A 445 -0.41 13.37 18.27
CA PHE A 445 0.64 12.63 17.61
C PHE A 445 0.19 11.19 17.40
N SER A 446 0.49 10.64 16.23
CA SER A 446 0.46 9.21 15.97
C SER A 446 1.79 8.77 15.37
N GLY A 447 2.38 7.72 15.92
CA GLY A 447 3.57 7.08 15.39
C GLY A 447 3.23 5.67 14.97
N VAL A 448 3.68 5.24 13.81
CA VAL A 448 3.48 3.85 13.33
C VAL A 448 4.83 3.27 12.95
N GLY A 449 5.04 2.01 13.29
CA GLY A 449 6.16 1.20 12.82
C GLY A 449 5.64 -0.14 12.32
N ILE A 450 6.19 -0.61 11.21
CA ILE A 450 5.90 -1.92 10.61
C ILE A 450 7.23 -2.63 10.38
N ALA A 451 7.30 -3.91 10.74
CA ALA A 451 8.41 -4.79 10.40
C ALA A 451 7.89 -6.14 9.91
N ARG A 452 8.63 -6.79 9.02
CA ARG A 452 8.31 -8.15 8.56
C ARG A 452 9.51 -9.08 8.65
N VAL A 453 9.22 -10.37 8.80
CA VAL A 453 10.19 -11.47 8.61
C VAL A 453 9.47 -12.65 7.97
N SER A 454 9.96 -13.10 6.81
CA SER A 454 9.25 -14.06 5.97
C SER A 454 7.80 -13.62 5.77
N ASN A 455 6.82 -14.46 6.13
CA ASN A 455 5.39 -14.24 6.05
C ASN A 455 4.77 -13.63 7.33
N ILE A 456 5.57 -13.23 8.34
CA ILE A 456 5.07 -12.59 9.56
C ILE A 456 5.26 -11.08 9.46
N VAL A 457 4.22 -10.32 9.79
CA VAL A 457 4.26 -8.85 9.89
C VAL A 457 3.86 -8.45 11.30
N VAL A 458 4.66 -7.57 11.92
CA VAL A 458 4.31 -6.91 13.18
C VAL A 458 4.13 -5.42 12.94
N VAL A 459 3.07 -4.85 13.51
CA VAL A 459 2.75 -3.43 13.44
C VAL A 459 2.63 -2.89 14.85
N VAL A 460 3.31 -1.80 15.14
CA VAL A 460 3.19 -1.06 16.39
C VAL A 460 2.65 0.33 16.08
N SER A 461 1.47 0.66 16.59
CA SER A 461 0.89 2.00 16.52
C SER A 461 0.85 2.63 17.90
N PHE A 462 1.22 3.90 17.94
CA PHE A 462 1.20 4.73 19.13
C PHE A 462 0.38 5.99 18.86
N GLY A 463 -0.42 6.41 19.83
CA GLY A 463 -1.15 7.68 19.80
C GLY A 463 -1.06 8.41 21.13
N ALA A 464 -0.81 9.72 21.11
CA ALA A 464 -0.80 10.55 22.32
C ALA A 464 -1.16 12.02 22.03
N MET A 465 -1.37 12.78 23.10
CA MET A 465 -1.35 14.24 23.07
C MET A 465 0.10 14.70 23.05
N ASP A 466 0.43 15.57 22.07
CA ASP A 466 1.80 15.98 21.74
C ASP A 466 2.73 14.79 21.36
N ASP A 467 3.93 15.07 20.86
CA ASP A 467 4.91 14.05 20.45
C ASP A 467 5.80 13.63 21.63
N PRO A 468 5.64 12.41 22.20
CA PRO A 468 6.46 11.95 23.31
C PRO A 468 7.82 11.39 22.88
N SER A 469 8.06 11.24 21.58
CA SER A 469 9.37 10.83 21.03
C SER A 469 10.35 12.00 20.93
N GLY A 470 9.85 13.24 21.01
CA GLY A 470 10.68 14.43 20.83
C GLY A 470 11.21 14.59 19.39
N GLY A 471 10.45 14.10 18.41
CA GLY A 471 10.79 14.13 16.99
C GLY A 471 11.58 12.92 16.49
N ASP A 472 11.86 11.93 17.34
CA ASP A 472 12.62 10.73 16.98
C ASP A 472 11.81 9.44 17.15
N TRP A 473 10.64 9.41 16.50
CA TRP A 473 9.82 8.20 16.48
C TRP A 473 10.56 6.96 15.93
N PRO A 474 11.36 7.04 14.85
CA PRO A 474 12.20 5.93 14.39
C PRO A 474 13.08 5.33 15.49
N GLY A 475 13.78 6.17 16.27
CA GLY A 475 14.62 5.72 17.39
C GLY A 475 13.83 5.06 18.52
N VAL A 476 12.59 5.49 18.77
CA VAL A 476 11.70 4.90 19.78
C VAL A 476 11.11 3.56 19.32
N VAL A 477 10.65 3.46 18.08
CA VAL A 477 9.90 2.29 17.58
C VAL A 477 10.79 1.14 17.12
N THR A 478 12.01 1.40 16.66
CA THR A 478 12.97 0.37 16.22
C THR A 478 13.19 -0.75 17.26
N PRO A 479 13.55 -0.47 18.53
CA PRO A 479 13.73 -1.53 19.54
C PRO A 479 12.42 -2.24 19.92
N LEU A 480 11.27 -1.54 19.82
CA LEU A 480 9.96 -2.16 20.04
C LEU A 480 9.64 -3.17 18.94
N LEU A 481 9.87 -2.80 17.66
CA LEU A 481 9.66 -3.71 16.53
C LEU A 481 10.57 -4.93 16.60
N ALA A 482 11.85 -4.77 16.97
CA ALA A 482 12.76 -5.90 17.13
C ALA A 482 12.23 -6.90 18.16
N THR A 483 11.77 -6.39 19.31
CA THR A 483 11.22 -7.23 20.38
C THR A 483 9.87 -7.85 19.99
N ALA A 484 9.00 -7.10 19.31
CA ALA A 484 7.72 -7.61 18.81
C ALA A 484 7.92 -8.73 17.80
N LEU A 485 8.87 -8.56 16.88
CA LEU A 485 9.20 -9.55 15.86
C LEU A 485 9.80 -10.83 16.48
N GLU A 486 10.74 -10.70 17.41
CA GLU A 486 11.31 -11.82 18.17
C GLU A 486 10.20 -12.64 18.85
N ARG A 487 9.25 -11.97 19.49
CA ARG A 487 8.12 -12.63 20.17
C ARG A 487 7.13 -13.25 19.19
N ALA A 488 6.87 -12.61 18.06
CA ALA A 488 5.94 -13.10 17.06
C ALA A 488 6.43 -14.41 16.42
N VAL A 489 7.74 -14.58 16.24
CA VAL A 489 8.33 -15.80 15.64
C VAL A 489 8.68 -16.90 16.64
N GLY A 490 8.91 -16.56 17.92
CA GLY A 490 9.11 -17.52 19.01
C GLY A 490 10.57 -17.80 19.38
#